data_AF-A0ABC9SUH5-F1
#
_entry.id   AF-A0ABC9SUH5-F1
#
_cell.length_a   1.000
_cell.length_b   1.000
_cell.length_c   1.000
_cell.angle_alpha   90.00
_cell.angle_beta   90.00
_cell.angle_gamma   90.00
#
_symmetry.space_group_name_H-M   'P 1'
#
loop_
_entity.id
_entity.type
_entity.pdbx_description
1 polymer ?
#
loop_
_entity_poly.entity_id
_entity_poly.type
_entity_poly.pdbx_seq_one_letter_code
_entity_poly.pdbx_strand_id
1 'polypeptide(L)' 'MIKVDTPVKEGATERQINILLSVFDLTRFLDLRDATAILLMYQTGIRVGTLAQLEHKHVDLEAKY' A
#
# COMPACT_ATOMS: atom_id res chain seq x y z
N MET A 1 7.65 -18.94 28.71
CA MET A 1 7.42 -18.19 27.44
C MET A 1 8.26 -16.94 27.52
N ILE A 2 9.32 -16.85 26.71
CA ILE A 2 10.14 -15.63 26.66
C ILE A 2 9.35 -14.62 25.84
N LYS A 3 8.92 -13.54 26.50
CA LYS A 3 8.28 -12.40 25.86
C LYS A 3 9.40 -11.66 25.12
N VAL A 4 9.56 -11.98 23.84
CA VAL A 4 10.50 -11.26 22.97
C VAL A 4 9.81 -9.93 22.66
N ASP A 5 10.14 -8.90 23.43
CA ASP A 5 9.84 -7.50 23.07
C ASP A 5 10.66 -7.16 21.82
N THR A 6 10.21 -7.66 20.68
CA THR A 6 10.72 -7.22 19.39
C THR A 6 10.07 -5.86 19.17
N PRO A 7 10.83 -4.77 18.98
CA PRO A 7 10.24 -3.48 18.67
C PRO A 7 9.38 -3.65 17.43
N VAL A 8 8.07 -3.52 17.59
CA VAL A 8 7.13 -3.50 16.48
C VAL A 8 7.52 -2.28 15.66
N LYS A 9 7.99 -2.48 14.42
CA LYS A 9 8.28 -1.37 13.52
C LYS A 9 7.00 -0.55 13.39
N GLU A 10 7.05 0.72 13.78
CA GLU A 10 5.95 1.64 13.57
C GLU A 10 5.60 1.65 12.08
N GLY A 11 4.31 1.50 11.79
CA GLY A 11 3.80 1.60 10.43
C GLY A 11 4.08 3.00 9.85
N ALA A 12 4.04 3.10 8.53
CA ALA A 12 4.13 4.40 7.89
C ALA A 12 2.98 5.30 8.38
N THR A 13 3.28 6.57 8.64
CA THR A 13 2.27 7.59 8.93
C THR A 13 1.70 8.13 7.63
N GLU A 14 0.46 8.64 7.68
CA GLU A 14 -0.18 9.31 6.54
C GLU A 14 0.70 10.44 5.97
N ARG A 15 1.40 11.18 6.84
CA ARG A 15 2.36 12.22 6.41
C ARG A 15 3.50 11.65 5.56
N GLN A 16 4.07 10.51 5.96
CA GLN A 16 5.15 9.86 5.20
C GLN A 16 4.66 9.36 3.84
N ILE A 17 3.43 8.80 3.79
CA ILE A 17 2.80 8.40 2.54
C ILE A 17 2.57 9.60 1.62
N ASN A 18 2.04 10.71 2.14
CA ASN A 18 1.79 11.91 1.34
C ASN A 18 3.08 12.56 0.81
N ILE A 19 4.16 12.53 1.58
CA ILE A 19 5.49 12.96 1.10
C ILE A 19 6.00 12.03 0.00
N LEU A 20 5.81 10.73 0.13
CA LEU A 20 6.21 9.77 -0.89
C LEU A 20 5.39 9.97 -2.18
N LEU A 21 4.08 10.21 -2.08
CA LEU A 21 3.23 10.41 -3.24
C LEU A 21 3.49 11.74 -3.96
N SER A 22 3.99 12.76 -3.27
CA SER A 22 4.23 14.08 -3.88
C SER A 22 5.40 14.13 -4.88
N VAL A 23 6.27 13.11 -4.87
CA VAL A 23 7.36 12.99 -5.86
C VAL A 23 6.98 12.23 -7.13
N PHE A 24 5.79 11.60 -7.16
CA PHE A 24 5.32 10.85 -8.32
C PHE A 24 4.70 11.79 -9.35
N ASP A 25 5.05 11.60 -10.62
CA ASP A 25 4.34 12.23 -11.74
C ASP A 25 3.19 11.31 -12.16
N LEU A 26 2.00 11.57 -11.64
CA LEU A 26 0.82 10.73 -11.88
C LEU A 26 0.30 10.78 -13.33
N THR A 27 0.89 11.60 -14.20
CA THR A 27 0.63 11.53 -15.65
C THR A 27 1.36 10.35 -16.31
N ARG A 28 2.39 9.80 -15.65
CA ARG A 28 3.13 8.61 -16.10
C ARG A 28 2.48 7.35 -15.54
N PHE A 29 2.17 6.41 -16.42
CA PHE A 29 1.52 5.14 -16.04
C PHE A 29 2.27 4.36 -14.95
N LEU A 30 3.60 4.28 -15.03
CA LEU A 30 4.41 3.56 -14.03
C LEU A 30 4.29 4.19 -12.64
N ASP A 31 4.37 5.51 -12.59
CA ASP A 31 4.28 6.28 -11.36
C ASP A 31 2.87 6.17 -10.75
N LEU A 32 1.82 6.24 -11.58
CA LEU A 32 0.44 6.01 -11.14
C LEU A 32 0.25 4.59 -10.57
N ARG A 33 0.74 3.57 -11.25
CA ARG A 33 0.68 2.16 -10.80
C ARG A 33 1.35 1.99 -9.43
N ASP A 34 2.53 2.57 -9.27
CA ASP A 34 3.32 2.45 -8.06
C ASP A 34 2.68 3.24 -6.90
N ALA A 35 2.10 4.41 -7.17
CA ALA A 35 1.29 5.15 -6.21
C ALA A 35 0.06 4.34 -5.75
N THR A 36 -0.66 3.70 -6.67
CA THR A 36 -1.79 2.82 -6.33
C THR A 36 -1.33 1.63 -5.48
N ALA A 37 -0.23 0.99 -5.83
CA ALA A 37 0.35 -0.11 -5.06
C ALA A 37 0.68 0.28 -3.62
N ILE A 38 1.32 1.44 -3.43
CA ILE A 38 1.67 1.99 -2.11
C ILE A 38 0.41 2.23 -1.28
N LEU A 39 -0.59 2.89 -1.87
CA LEU A 39 -1.86 3.20 -1.19
C LEU A 39 -2.61 1.92 -0.79
N LEU A 40 -2.65 0.93 -1.68
CA LEU A 40 -3.35 -0.33 -1.44
C LEU A 40 -2.68 -1.11 -0.30
N MET A 41 -1.35 -1.18 -0.29
CA MET A 41 -0.60 -1.77 0.83
C MET A 41 -0.78 -0.99 2.14
N TYR A 42 -0.79 0.34 2.10
CA TYR A 42 -0.98 1.18 3.29
C TYR A 42 -2.37 1.02 3.91
N GLN A 43 -3.42 1.04 3.08
CA GLN A 43 -4.81 1.00 3.56
C GLN A 43 -5.25 -0.41 4.01
N THR A 44 -4.78 -1.45 3.33
CA THR A 44 -5.22 -2.84 3.58
C THR A 44 -4.24 -3.66 4.41
N GLY A 45 -2.99 -3.22 4.50
CA GLY A 45 -1.91 -3.97 5.16
C GLY A 45 -1.41 -5.19 4.37
N ILE A 46 -1.85 -5.39 3.12
CA ILE A 46 -1.34 -6.50 2.31
C ILE A 46 0.15 -6.31 2.00
N ARG A 47 0.87 -7.44 1.90
CA ARG A 47 2.30 -7.44 1.58
C ARG A 47 2.51 -7.40 0.07
N VAL A 48 3.68 -6.93 -0.35
CA VAL A 48 4.06 -6.85 -1.78
C VAL A 48 3.91 -8.17 -2.53
N GLY A 49 4.19 -9.32 -1.88
CA GLY A 49 4.02 -10.63 -2.50
C GLY A 49 2.57 -11.01 -2.79
N THR A 50 1.63 -10.54 -1.95
CA THR A 50 0.19 -10.70 -2.18
C THR A 50 -0.29 -9.72 -3.24
N LEU A 51 0.16 -8.46 -3.17
CA LEU A 51 -0.15 -7.44 -4.17
C LEU A 51 0.29 -7.88 -5.58
N ALA A 52 1.45 -8.51 -5.72
CA ALA A 52 1.97 -8.99 -7.00
C ALA A 52 1.12 -10.11 -7.64
N GLN A 53 0.28 -10.79 -6.84
CA GLN A 53 -0.64 -11.83 -7.29
C GLN A 53 -2.09 -11.33 -7.41
N LEU A 54 -2.32 -10.03 -7.21
CA LEU A 54 -3.64 -9.45 -7.37
C LEU A 54 -4.06 -9.54 -8.84
N GLU A 55 -5.29 -9.97 -9.07
CA GLU A 55 -5.90 -10.11 -10.39
C GLU A 55 -7.16 -9.27 -10.41
N HIS A 56 -7.66 -8.95 -11.61
CA HIS A 56 -8.87 -8.16 -11.78
C HIS A 56 -10.09 -8.72 -11.03
N LYS A 57 -10.19 -10.06 -10.87
CA LYS A 57 -11.28 -10.71 -10.14
C LYS A 57 -11.28 -10.44 -8.63
N HIS A 58 -10.17 -9.96 -8.07
CA HIS A 58 -10.04 -9.65 -6.64
C HIS A 58 -10.44 -8.19 -6.32
N VAL A 59 -10.73 -7.37 -7.33
CA VAL A 59 -11.03 -5.95 -7.18
C VAL A 59 -12.43 -5.68 -7.68
N ASP A 60 -13.28 -5.11 -6.81
CA ASP A 60 -14.59 -4.58 -7.16
C ASP A 60 -14.61 -3.08 -6.84
N LEU A 61 -14.60 -2.24 -7.89
CA LEU A 61 -14.62 -0.78 -7.76
C LEU A 61 -16.05 -0.23 -7.65
N GLU A 62 -17.07 -1.03 -7.92
CA GLU A 62 -18.49 -0.64 -7.87
C GLU A 62 -19.18 -1.12 -6.59
N ALA A 63 -18.45 -1.86 -5.74
CA ALA A 63 -18.91 -2.26 -4.42
C ALA A 63 -19.31 -1.02 -3.60
N LYS A 64 -20.62 -0.79 -3.46
CA LYS A 64 -21.17 0.23 -2.57
C LYS A 64 -21.31 -0.35 -1.16
N TYR A 65 -20.52 0.19 -0.24
CA TYR A 65 -20.69 0.00 1.21
C TYR A 65 -21.63 1.07 1.77
#